data_AF-A0A661NMC6-F1
#
_entry.id   AF-A0A661NMC6-F1
#
_cell.length_a   1.000
_cell.length_b   1.000
_cell.length_c   1.000
_cell.angle_alpha   90.00
_cell.angle_beta   90.00
_cell.angle_gamma   90.00
#
_symmetry.space_group_name_H-M   'P 1'
#
loop_
_entity.id
_entity.type
_entity.pdbx_description
1 polymer ?
#
loop_
_entity_poly.entity_id
_entity_poly.type
_entity_poly.pdbx_seq_one_letter_code
_entity_poly.pdbx_strand_id
1 'polypeptide(L)'
;MCRRPGKPKIFAGHNVGYYGDPEEDLRDSGGPIPFWIGCTAGCSVIGIESNGNIKGCLSLPSAMNEVDAFVEGNIRDQPLADIWRSKDAFAYNRQFSPEKLGGYCRTCDYAEICRGGCSWTAFAHSGARNENRYCYWYQLQQKQQDDSKP
;
A
#
# COMPACT_ATOMS: atom_id res chain seq x y z
N MET A 1 7.20 5.78 19.09
CA MET A 1 5.82 5.43 19.53
C MET A 1 5.77 4.73 20.91
N CYS A 2 4.84 5.15 21.78
CA CYS A 2 4.74 4.85 23.22
C CYS A 2 4.70 3.35 23.62
N ARG A 3 5.87 2.70 23.76
CA ARG A 3 6.05 1.47 24.55
C ARG A 3 6.07 1.79 26.05
N ARG A 4 4.96 2.30 26.61
CA ARG A 4 4.84 2.42 28.07
C ARG A 4 4.61 1.02 28.65
N PRO A 5 5.42 0.57 29.62
CA PRO A 5 5.18 -0.71 30.31
C PRO A 5 3.74 -0.77 30.82
N GLY A 6 3.07 -1.90 30.62
CA GLY A 6 1.68 -2.10 31.04
C GLY A 6 0.61 -1.51 30.11
N LYS A 7 0.96 -0.94 28.95
CA LYS A 7 -0.02 -0.52 27.92
C LYS A 7 -0.01 -1.44 26.69
N PRO A 8 -1.15 -1.57 25.98
CA PRO A 8 -1.20 -2.29 24.71
C PRO A 8 -0.20 -1.72 23.70
N LYS A 9 0.40 -2.61 22.91
CA LYS A 9 1.20 -2.21 21.74
C LYS A 9 0.25 -1.71 20.65
N ILE A 10 0.55 -0.54 20.09
CA ILE A 10 -0.17 0.06 18.98
C ILE A 10 0.72 -0.06 17.75
N PHE A 11 0.17 -0.59 16.66
CA PHE A 11 0.83 -0.67 15.37
C PHE A 11 0.03 0.16 14.37
N ALA A 12 0.71 1.04 13.65
CA ALA A 12 0.05 1.78 12.59
C ALA A 12 -0.30 0.83 11.44
N GLY A 13 -1.48 1.02 10.85
CA GLY A 13 -1.83 0.30 9.62
C GLY A 13 -0.91 0.72 8.48
N HIS A 14 -0.73 -0.18 7.50
CA HIS A 14 0.04 0.10 6.28
C HIS A 14 -0.50 1.29 5.47
N ASN A 15 -1.71 1.76 5.77
CA ASN A 15 -2.34 2.93 5.15
C ASN A 15 -1.89 4.28 5.74
N VAL A 16 -1.07 4.31 6.81
CA VAL A 16 -0.68 5.54 7.52
C VAL A 16 0.82 5.82 7.37
N GLY A 17 1.19 7.10 7.20
CA GLY A 17 2.58 7.59 7.24
C GLY A 17 3.14 7.97 5.87
N TYR A 18 4.22 7.29 5.48
CA TYR A 18 4.99 7.43 4.24
C TYR A 18 6.04 8.56 4.30
N TYR A 19 7.22 8.17 4.81
CA TYR A 19 8.47 8.94 4.89
C TYR A 19 8.35 10.22 5.74
N GLY A 20 9.48 10.90 5.96
CA GLY A 20 9.58 12.03 6.90
C GLY A 20 9.76 11.59 8.36
N ASP A 21 9.82 12.57 9.26
CA ASP A 21 10.19 12.37 10.67
C ASP A 21 9.43 11.25 11.41
N PRO A 22 8.11 11.05 11.20
CA PRO A 22 7.37 10.02 11.92
C PRO A 22 7.57 8.58 11.40
N GLU A 23 8.23 8.37 10.25
CA GLU A 23 8.19 7.09 9.55
C GLU A 23 8.79 5.92 10.35
N GLU A 24 9.98 6.09 10.92
CA GLU A 24 10.62 5.06 11.77
C GLU A 24 9.77 4.68 12.98
N ASP A 25 9.04 5.65 13.50
CA ASP A 25 8.17 5.52 14.66
C ASP A 25 6.85 4.82 14.31
N LEU A 26 6.38 4.98 13.07
CA LEU A 26 5.18 4.35 12.51
C LEU A 26 5.42 2.92 12.03
N ARG A 27 6.67 2.59 11.68
CA ARG A 27 7.11 1.24 11.36
C ARG A 27 7.63 0.55 12.62
N ASP A 28 8.10 -0.69 12.46
CA ASP A 28 8.68 -1.44 13.57
C ASP A 28 10.00 -0.79 14.00
N SER A 29 9.91 0.14 14.96
CA SER A 29 11.06 0.89 15.47
C SER A 29 12.07 -0.08 16.09
N GLY A 30 13.26 -0.15 15.49
CA GLY A 30 14.32 -1.11 15.83
C GLY A 30 14.39 -2.35 14.93
N GLY A 31 13.52 -2.47 13.92
CA GLY A 31 13.66 -3.45 12.85
C GLY A 31 14.73 -3.04 11.83
N PRO A 32 15.23 -3.99 11.00
CA PRO A 32 16.28 -3.71 10.00
C PRO A 32 15.82 -2.79 8.87
N ILE A 33 14.51 -2.68 8.65
CA ILE A 33 13.90 -1.83 7.63
C ILE A 33 12.79 -1.00 8.29
N PRO A 34 13.14 0.12 8.95
CA PRO A 34 12.19 0.93 9.71
C PRO A 34 11.41 1.92 8.82
N PHE A 35 11.21 1.61 7.54
CA PHE A 35 10.51 2.49 6.62
C PHE A 35 9.69 1.69 5.60
N TRP A 36 8.72 2.35 4.98
CA TRP A 36 7.87 1.77 3.96
C TRP A 36 8.68 1.36 2.73
N ILE A 37 8.55 0.09 2.33
CA ILE A 37 9.21 -0.48 1.15
C ILE A 37 8.23 -0.88 0.04
N GLY A 38 7.04 -0.26 0.06
CA GLY A 38 5.99 -0.53 -0.91
C GLY A 38 4.93 -1.51 -0.43
N CYS A 39 3.83 -1.55 -1.17
CA CYS A 39 2.72 -2.45 -0.90
C CYS A 39 3.17 -3.90 -1.08
N THR A 40 2.90 -4.78 -0.11
CA THR A 40 3.26 -6.21 -0.17
C THR A 40 2.16 -7.10 -0.76
N ALA A 41 1.04 -6.49 -1.18
CA ALA A 41 -0.14 -7.19 -1.68
C ALA A 41 0.19 -8.03 -2.91
N GLY A 42 -0.01 -9.36 -2.82
CA GLY A 42 0.32 -10.27 -3.90
C GLY A 42 1.80 -10.56 -4.06
N CYS A 43 2.70 -9.95 -3.26
CA CYS A 43 4.15 -10.21 -3.32
C CYS A 43 4.58 -11.16 -2.20
N SER A 44 4.28 -10.79 -0.95
CA SER A 44 4.52 -11.61 0.24
C SER A 44 3.28 -11.79 1.11
N VAL A 45 2.17 -11.11 0.74
CA VAL A 45 0.88 -11.18 1.42
C VAL A 45 -0.17 -11.71 0.46
N ILE A 46 -1.06 -12.56 0.99
CA ILE A 46 -2.25 -13.06 0.31
C ILE A 46 -3.44 -12.98 1.26
N GLY A 47 -4.60 -12.62 0.71
CA GLY A 47 -5.87 -12.57 1.40
C GLY A 47 -6.86 -13.55 0.78
N ILE A 48 -7.60 -14.25 1.64
CA ILE A 48 -8.66 -15.18 1.24
C ILE A 48 -9.96 -14.66 1.85
N GLU A 49 -10.90 -14.26 1.00
CA GLU A 49 -12.24 -13.86 1.46
C GLU A 49 -13.07 -15.09 1.86
N SER A 50 -14.12 -14.89 2.66
CA SER A 50 -15.00 -15.98 3.12
C SER A 50 -15.71 -16.72 1.98
N ASN A 51 -15.91 -16.06 0.84
CA ASN A 51 -16.45 -16.67 -0.39
C ASN A 51 -15.37 -17.38 -1.24
N GLY A 52 -14.12 -17.47 -0.76
CA GLY A 52 -13.02 -18.15 -1.43
C GLY A 52 -12.21 -17.28 -2.40
N ASN A 53 -12.60 -16.02 -2.63
CA ASN A 53 -11.85 -15.12 -3.51
C ASN A 53 -10.43 -14.89 -2.98
N ILE A 54 -9.47 -14.85 -3.91
CA ILE A 54 -8.06 -14.59 -3.65
C ILE A 54 -7.72 -13.16 -4.03
N LYS A 55 -7.14 -12.42 -3.09
CA LYS A 55 -6.71 -11.02 -3.24
C LYS A 55 -5.32 -10.83 -2.66
N GLY A 56 -4.61 -9.79 -3.11
CA GLY A 56 -3.26 -9.50 -2.58
C GLY A 56 -3.31 -8.87 -1.19
N CYS A 57 -4.39 -8.17 -0.87
CA CYS A 57 -4.67 -7.57 0.43
C CYS A 57 -6.19 -7.58 0.64
N LEU A 58 -6.65 -7.97 1.83
CA LEU A 58 -8.08 -8.02 2.13
C LEU A 58 -8.75 -6.64 2.16
N SER A 59 -7.98 -5.56 2.35
CA SER A 59 -8.50 -4.19 2.29
C SER A 59 -8.73 -3.67 0.88
N LEU A 60 -8.17 -4.29 -0.16
CA LEU A 60 -8.53 -3.94 -1.54
C LEU A 60 -10.02 -4.26 -1.76
N PRO A 61 -10.73 -3.61 -2.69
CA PRO A 61 -12.13 -3.89 -2.91
C PRO A 61 -12.33 -5.24 -3.63
N SER A 62 -13.56 -5.75 -3.56
CA SER A 62 -14.07 -6.91 -4.32
C SER A 62 -15.51 -6.62 -4.77
N ALA A 63 -16.24 -7.64 -5.25
CA ALA A 63 -17.65 -7.56 -5.65
C ALA A 63 -18.56 -6.80 -4.67
N MET A 64 -18.32 -6.88 -3.36
CA MET A 64 -19.08 -6.13 -2.35
C MET A 64 -18.93 -4.60 -2.48
N ASN A 65 -17.93 -4.14 -3.20
CA ASN A 65 -17.64 -2.75 -3.53
C ASN A 65 -17.85 -2.46 -5.03
N GLU A 66 -18.52 -3.36 -5.78
CA GLU A 66 -18.73 -3.27 -7.23
C GLU A 66 -17.42 -3.22 -8.05
N VAL A 67 -16.32 -3.76 -7.50
CA VAL A 67 -14.99 -3.76 -8.13
C VAL A 67 -14.30 -5.11 -7.95
N ASP A 68 -14.21 -5.91 -9.02
CA ASP A 68 -13.52 -7.21 -9.00
C ASP A 68 -12.07 -7.18 -9.53
N ALA A 69 -11.56 -6.00 -9.89
CA ALA A 69 -10.23 -5.82 -10.51
C ALA A 69 -9.05 -6.28 -9.62
N PHE A 70 -9.27 -6.65 -8.37
CA PHE A 70 -8.25 -7.14 -7.43
C PHE A 70 -8.43 -8.62 -7.04
N VAL A 71 -9.48 -9.27 -7.55
CA VAL A 71 -9.72 -10.70 -7.36
C VAL A 71 -8.94 -11.46 -8.43
N GLU A 72 -7.99 -12.28 -7.99
CA GLU A 72 -7.08 -13.02 -8.89
C GLU A 72 -7.54 -14.46 -9.16
N GLY A 73 -8.65 -14.87 -8.53
CA GLY A 73 -9.24 -16.21 -8.65
C GLY A 73 -10.01 -16.60 -7.40
N ASN A 74 -10.49 -17.84 -7.36
CA ASN A 74 -11.20 -18.40 -6.22
C ASN A 74 -10.63 -19.77 -5.85
N ILE A 75 -10.35 -19.98 -4.56
CA ILE A 75 -9.75 -21.21 -4.04
C ILE A 75 -10.64 -22.46 -4.20
N ARG A 76 -11.94 -22.25 -4.43
CA ARG A 76 -12.90 -23.34 -4.67
C ARG A 76 -12.85 -23.85 -6.10
N ASP A 77 -12.32 -23.06 -7.03
CA ASP A 77 -12.27 -23.37 -8.46
C ASP A 77 -10.87 -23.82 -8.89
N GLN A 78 -9.81 -23.28 -8.25
CA GLN A 78 -8.42 -23.56 -8.62
C GLN A 78 -7.52 -23.69 -7.37
N PRO A 79 -6.48 -24.57 -7.40
CA PRO A 79 -5.50 -24.63 -6.33
C PRO A 79 -4.82 -23.28 -6.07
N LEU A 80 -4.67 -22.92 -4.79
CA LEU A 80 -4.04 -21.65 -4.38
C LEU A 80 -2.64 -21.46 -4.98
N ALA A 81 -1.88 -22.54 -5.09
CA ALA A 81 -0.53 -22.51 -5.64
C ALA A 81 -0.51 -22.07 -7.11
N ASP A 82 -1.53 -22.45 -7.90
CA ASP A 82 -1.61 -22.11 -9.31
C ASP A 82 -2.03 -20.64 -9.48
N ILE A 83 -3.00 -20.17 -8.68
CA ILE A 83 -3.37 -18.74 -8.61
C ILE A 83 -2.15 -17.90 -8.22
N TRP A 84 -1.44 -18.29 -7.16
CA TRP A 84 -0.28 -17.55 -6.66
C TRP A 84 0.89 -17.49 -7.65
N ARG A 85 1.14 -18.58 -8.38
CA ARG A 85 2.28 -18.70 -9.32
C ARG A 85 1.95 -18.22 -10.73
N SER A 86 0.70 -17.90 -11.03
CA SER A 86 0.31 -17.32 -12.31
C SER A 86 1.14 -16.05 -12.60
N LYS A 87 1.67 -15.96 -13.82
CA LYS A 87 2.51 -14.85 -14.28
C LYS A 87 1.77 -13.50 -14.31
N ASP A 88 0.45 -13.57 -14.48
CA ASP A 88 -0.43 -12.41 -14.61
C ASP A 88 -1.13 -12.08 -13.29
N ALA A 89 -1.06 -12.98 -12.30
CA ALA A 89 -1.66 -12.73 -10.98
C ALA A 89 -0.95 -11.59 -10.25
N PHE A 90 -1.75 -10.71 -9.65
CA PHE A 90 -1.29 -9.53 -8.91
C PHE A 90 -0.38 -8.63 -9.75
N ALA A 91 -0.54 -8.62 -11.09
CA ALA A 91 0.27 -7.83 -12.02
C ALA A 91 0.30 -6.34 -11.64
N TYR A 92 -0.79 -5.87 -11.04
CA TYR A 92 -0.95 -4.53 -10.50
C TYR A 92 0.17 -4.10 -9.52
N ASN A 93 0.85 -5.07 -8.89
CA ASN A 93 1.98 -4.85 -7.98
C ASN A 93 3.27 -5.59 -8.43
N ARG A 94 3.15 -6.82 -8.94
CA ARG A 94 4.30 -7.63 -9.40
C ARG A 94 4.94 -7.10 -10.68
N GLN A 95 4.15 -6.47 -11.54
CA GLN A 95 4.60 -5.84 -12.79
C GLN A 95 4.55 -4.30 -12.64
N PHE A 96 4.99 -3.80 -11.48
CA PHE A 96 5.09 -2.36 -11.23
C PHE A 96 6.14 -1.71 -12.12
N SER A 97 5.88 -0.48 -12.53
CA SER A 97 6.79 0.39 -13.27
C SER A 97 6.60 1.83 -12.77
N PRO A 98 7.66 2.61 -12.49
CA PRO A 98 7.54 3.99 -12.01
C PRO A 98 6.66 4.90 -12.90
N GLU A 99 6.63 4.64 -14.20
CA GLU A 99 5.84 5.37 -15.20
C GLU A 99 4.33 5.21 -14.99
N LYS A 100 3.91 4.17 -14.24
CA LYS A 100 2.50 3.98 -13.86
C LYS A 100 2.07 4.96 -12.79
N LEU A 101 2.99 5.64 -12.10
CA LEU A 101 2.68 6.58 -11.02
C LEU A 101 1.90 7.81 -11.53
N GLY A 102 1.04 8.32 -10.67
CA GLY A 102 0.19 9.49 -10.89
C GLY A 102 0.64 10.70 -10.07
N GLY A 103 0.12 11.88 -10.43
CA GLY A 103 0.32 13.13 -9.70
C GLY A 103 1.75 13.38 -9.20
N TYR A 104 1.85 13.78 -7.93
CA TYR A 104 3.13 14.03 -7.26
C TYR A 104 4.02 12.79 -7.15
N CYS A 105 3.43 11.59 -7.06
CA CYS A 105 4.21 10.36 -6.93
C CYS A 105 5.14 10.10 -8.11
N ARG A 106 4.87 10.64 -9.31
CA ARG A 106 5.78 10.54 -10.47
C ARG A 106 7.13 11.21 -10.28
N THR A 107 7.16 12.28 -9.49
CA THR A 107 8.35 13.11 -9.26
C THR A 107 8.85 13.01 -7.83
N CYS A 108 8.34 12.04 -7.06
CA CYS A 108 8.71 11.85 -5.67
C CYS A 108 10.03 11.09 -5.56
N ASP A 109 10.93 11.53 -4.68
CA ASP A 109 12.24 10.88 -4.46
C ASP A 109 12.13 9.41 -4.03
N TYR A 110 11.00 9.02 -3.45
CA TYR A 110 10.75 7.67 -2.97
C TYR A 110 9.93 6.81 -3.94
N ALA A 111 9.65 7.29 -5.16
CA ALA A 111 8.70 6.69 -6.10
C ALA A 111 8.96 5.19 -6.36
N GLU A 112 10.20 4.81 -6.64
CA GLU A 112 10.57 3.43 -7.02
C GLU A 112 10.37 2.42 -5.87
N ILE A 113 10.67 2.85 -4.64
CA ILE A 113 10.58 2.03 -3.43
C ILE A 113 9.15 2.03 -2.90
N CYS A 114 8.52 3.21 -2.79
CA CYS A 114 7.21 3.40 -2.17
C CYS A 114 6.04 2.92 -3.04
N ARG A 115 6.16 3.15 -4.36
CA ARG A 115 5.16 2.76 -5.38
C ARG A 115 3.76 3.33 -5.16
N GLY A 116 3.68 4.54 -4.60
CA GLY A 116 2.40 5.23 -4.34
C GLY A 116 1.75 4.90 -2.98
N GLY A 117 2.45 4.25 -2.07
CA GLY A 117 1.97 3.96 -0.72
C GLY A 117 1.00 2.77 -0.68
N CYS A 118 0.05 2.76 0.26
CA CYS A 118 -0.98 1.74 0.32
C CYS A 118 -1.91 1.83 -0.89
N SER A 119 -1.95 0.74 -1.66
CA SER A 119 -2.83 0.61 -2.82
C SER A 119 -4.31 0.84 -2.50
N TRP A 120 -4.79 0.42 -1.32
CA TRP A 120 -6.18 0.67 -0.92
C TRP A 120 -6.46 2.15 -0.71
N THR A 121 -5.60 2.85 0.03
CA THR A 121 -5.77 4.29 0.30
C THR A 121 -5.79 5.11 -0.98
N ALA A 122 -4.84 4.84 -1.89
CA ALA A 122 -4.81 5.48 -3.19
C ALA A 122 -6.10 5.21 -3.98
N PHE A 123 -6.52 3.93 -4.05
CA PHE A 123 -7.70 3.52 -4.79
C PHE A 123 -9.00 4.12 -4.23
N ALA A 124 -9.20 4.03 -2.92
CA ALA A 124 -10.41 4.52 -2.27
C ALA A 124 -10.61 6.04 -2.47
N HIS A 125 -9.52 6.79 -2.63
CA HIS A 125 -9.59 8.24 -2.86
C HIS A 125 -9.74 8.63 -4.34
N SER A 126 -9.05 7.93 -5.24
CA SER A 126 -8.87 8.40 -6.62
C SER A 126 -9.40 7.44 -7.70
N GLY A 127 -9.87 6.25 -7.31
CA GLY A 127 -10.15 5.16 -8.25
C GLY A 127 -8.90 4.53 -8.87
N ALA A 128 -7.71 5.05 -8.57
CA ALA A 128 -6.43 4.56 -9.06
C ALA A 128 -5.46 4.31 -7.90
N ARG A 129 -4.50 3.40 -8.08
CA ARG A 129 -3.57 3.01 -7.01
C ARG A 129 -2.24 3.76 -7.02
N ASN A 130 -2.08 4.65 -7.99
CA ASN A 130 -0.79 5.14 -8.43
C ASN A 130 -0.43 6.53 -7.89
N GLU A 131 -1.29 7.12 -7.07
CA GLU A 131 -1.08 8.40 -6.40
C GLU A 131 -1.72 8.35 -5.01
N ASN A 132 -1.00 8.83 -3.98
CA ASN A 132 -1.55 8.97 -2.64
C ASN A 132 -1.43 10.40 -2.13
N ARG A 133 -2.54 11.15 -2.21
CA ARG A 133 -2.63 12.54 -1.75
C ARG A 133 -2.58 12.69 -0.23
N TYR A 134 -2.80 11.62 0.53
CA TYR A 134 -2.70 11.62 2.00
C TYR A 134 -1.31 11.21 2.50
N CYS A 135 -0.33 11.07 1.60
CA CYS A 135 1.05 10.77 1.96
C CYS A 135 1.66 11.87 2.85
N TYR A 136 2.24 11.51 3.99
CA TYR A 136 2.84 12.48 4.92
C TYR A 136 3.94 13.29 4.23
N TRP A 137 4.86 12.61 3.52
CA TRP A 137 5.91 13.30 2.77
C TRP A 137 5.36 14.30 1.76
N TYR A 138 4.33 13.90 0.99
CA TYR A 138 3.69 14.82 0.05
C TYR A 138 3.10 16.05 0.75
N GLN A 139 2.37 15.86 1.85
CA GLN A 139 1.78 16.94 2.63
C GLN A 139 2.85 17.88 3.21
N LEU A 140 3.98 17.33 3.67
CA LEU A 140 5.12 18.11 4.16
C LEU A 140 5.71 18.99 3.04
N GLN A 141 5.89 18.44 1.84
CA GLN A 141 6.42 19.17 0.68
C GLN A 141 5.46 20.26 0.19
N GLN A 142 4.15 19.99 0.19
CA GLN A 142 3.13 21.01 -0.13
C GLN A 142 3.17 22.16 0.87
N LYS A 143 3.24 21.85 2.18
CA LYS A 143 3.33 22.88 3.21
C LYS A 143 4.57 23.76 3.05
N GLN A 144 5.74 23.17 2.81
CA GLN A 144 6.98 23.93 2.57
C GLN A 144 6.87 24.83 1.34
N GLN A 145 6.24 24.33 0.27
CA GLN A 145 6.01 25.12 -0.94
C GLN A 145 5.06 26.28 -0.68
N ASP A 146 4.00 26.08 0.09
CA ASP A 146 3.05 27.14 0.46
C ASP A 146 3.69 28.17 1.39
N ASP A 147 4.47 27.74 2.38
CA ASP A 147 5.20 28.63 3.30
C ASP A 147 6.29 29.46 2.58
N SER A 148 6.74 29.01 1.40
CA SER A 148 7.72 29.71 0.55
C SER A 148 7.10 30.70 -0.43
N LYS A 149 5.77 30.75 -0.55
CA LYS A 149 5.09 31.73 -1.42
C LYS A 149 5.11 33.12 -0.74
N PRO A 150 5.42 34.18 -1.50
CA PRO A 150 5.44 35.55 -0.99
C PRO A 150 4.05 36.08 -0.61
#